data_AF-A0A1H6F342-F1
#
_entry.id   AF-A0A1H6F342-F1
#
_cell.length_a   1.000
_cell.length_b   1.000
_cell.length_c   1.000
_cell.angle_alpha   90.00
_cell.angle_beta   90.00
_cell.angle_gamma   90.00
#
_symmetry.space_group_name_H-M   'P 1'
#
loop_
_entity.id
_entity.type
_entity.pdbx_description
1 polymer ?
#
loop_
_entity_poly.entity_id
_entity_poly.type
_entity_poly.pdbx_seq_one_letter_code
_entity_poly.pdbx_strand_id
1 'polypeptide(L)'
;MLPAQERCRGLPNLIERGDYFVIHAARQSGKTTLLMDLVKQLNDSGLYHVLYCSLESVQNIADVERGIPAVVQELNSQVQFNPALRDIPFAEKTSEFDFNTLLRMSLSYFCQKLDKPLIILFIDSLIGCLKEKRVQRIVEPVILGRAEGYAWGDDDYQYVLDLGLLRESEGKLIPANPIYSEVIIRALASASQMEMSRRAYPPQMPAYLSDGKLNMRRLLEDFQYFWQQHSESWVARYQYQEAAPHLILHAFLYRIVNGGGRISREMAAGNGRLGGCPRTEAVAREGWFEADFFII
;
A
#
# COMPACT_ATOMS: atom_id res chain seq x y z
N MET A 1 -1.73 -27.51 -5.15
CA MET A 1 -1.63 -26.11 -4.69
C MET A 1 -2.42 -25.27 -5.68
N LEU A 2 -3.34 -24.40 -5.25
CA LEU A 2 -4.14 -23.60 -6.19
C LEU A 2 -3.22 -22.65 -6.99
N PRO A 3 -3.45 -22.46 -8.31
CA PRO A 3 -2.70 -21.52 -9.13
C PRO A 3 -2.65 -20.11 -8.50
N ALA A 4 -1.55 -19.36 -8.70
CA ALA A 4 -1.39 -18.02 -8.11
C ALA A 4 -2.53 -17.05 -8.48
N GLN A 5 -3.06 -17.14 -9.70
CA GLN A 5 -4.22 -16.37 -10.18
C GLN A 5 -5.51 -16.65 -9.40
N GLU A 6 -5.77 -17.91 -9.01
CA GLU A 6 -6.94 -18.26 -8.20
C GLU A 6 -6.82 -17.73 -6.76
N ARG A 7 -5.57 -17.55 -6.29
CA ARG A 7 -5.25 -16.94 -4.98
C ARG A 7 -5.31 -15.41 -5.01
N CYS A 8 -5.19 -14.78 -6.18
CA CYS A 8 -5.14 -13.32 -6.37
C CYS A 8 -6.34 -12.81 -7.19
N ARG A 9 -7.57 -13.12 -6.75
CA ARG A 9 -8.80 -12.66 -7.42
C ARG A 9 -8.81 -11.13 -7.54
N GLY A 10 -8.99 -10.63 -8.77
CA GLY A 10 -9.03 -9.18 -9.08
C GLY A 10 -7.72 -8.58 -9.58
N LEU A 11 -6.60 -9.30 -9.48
CA LEU A 11 -5.30 -8.84 -9.99
C LEU A 11 -5.30 -8.52 -11.49
N PRO A 12 -5.92 -9.32 -12.39
CA PRO A 12 -5.96 -8.98 -13.81
C PRO A 12 -6.61 -7.62 -14.10
N ASN A 13 -7.71 -7.31 -13.40
CA ASN A 13 -8.41 -6.03 -13.57
C ASN A 13 -7.56 -4.83 -13.12
N LEU A 14 -6.69 -5.01 -12.11
CA LEU A 14 -5.77 -3.96 -11.63
C LEU A 14 -4.63 -3.75 -12.64
N ILE A 15 -4.09 -4.84 -13.18
CA ILE A 15 -3.06 -4.80 -14.22
C ILE A 15 -3.59 -4.10 -15.48
N GLU A 16 -4.79 -4.46 -15.95
CA GLU A 16 -5.42 -3.85 -17.14
C GLU A 16 -5.64 -2.34 -17.00
N ARG A 17 -5.84 -1.85 -15.77
CA ARG A 17 -6.01 -0.43 -15.48
C ARG A 17 -4.69 0.33 -15.29
N GLY A 18 -3.57 -0.37 -15.21
CA GLY A 18 -2.29 0.21 -14.82
C GLY A 18 -2.26 0.67 -13.36
N ASP A 19 -3.13 0.10 -12.51
CA ASP A 19 -3.22 0.45 -11.10
C ASP A 19 -2.09 -0.23 -10.31
N TYR A 20 -1.51 0.51 -9.35
CA TYR A 20 -0.58 -0.08 -8.38
C TYR A 20 -1.32 -1.00 -7.41
N PHE A 21 -0.72 -2.14 -7.06
CA PHE A 21 -1.30 -3.09 -6.12
C PHE A 21 -0.27 -3.64 -5.14
N VAL A 22 -0.73 -3.99 -3.94
CA VAL A 22 0.09 -4.61 -2.89
C VAL A 22 -0.44 -6.00 -2.58
N ILE A 23 0.45 -6.99 -2.60
CA ILE A 23 0.13 -8.38 -2.25
C ILE A 23 0.45 -8.62 -0.78
N HIS A 24 -0.59 -8.83 0.02
CA HIS A 24 -0.45 -9.18 1.43
C HIS A 24 -0.59 -10.69 1.65
N ALA A 25 0.30 -11.28 2.45
CA ALA A 25 0.23 -12.67 2.93
C ALA A 25 0.93 -12.75 4.30
N ALA A 26 0.79 -13.86 5.02
CA ALA A 26 1.41 -14.03 6.34
C ALA A 26 2.96 -14.16 6.25
N ARG A 27 3.68 -13.98 7.37
CA ARG A 27 5.12 -14.30 7.43
C ARG A 27 5.31 -15.79 7.10
N GLN A 28 6.36 -16.10 6.32
CA GLN A 28 6.73 -17.46 5.90
C GLN A 28 5.66 -18.23 5.10
N SER A 29 4.64 -17.57 4.56
CA SER A 29 3.59 -18.23 3.78
C SER A 29 3.93 -18.45 2.30
N GLY A 30 5.22 -18.38 1.93
CA GLY A 30 5.67 -18.51 0.55
C GLY A 30 5.32 -17.32 -0.35
N LYS A 31 5.40 -16.07 0.15
CA LYS A 31 5.15 -14.86 -0.68
C LYS A 31 6.07 -14.74 -1.87
N THR A 32 7.37 -14.95 -1.65
CA THR A 32 8.37 -14.94 -2.71
C THR A 32 8.04 -16.02 -3.73
N THR A 33 7.69 -17.23 -3.26
CA THR A 33 7.23 -18.32 -4.14
C THR A 33 5.96 -17.95 -4.91
N LEU A 34 4.95 -17.35 -4.27
CA LEU A 34 3.73 -16.86 -4.91
C LEU A 34 4.04 -15.77 -5.96
N LEU A 35 4.93 -14.83 -5.64
CA LEU A 35 5.33 -13.77 -6.56
C LEU A 35 6.12 -14.31 -7.73
N MET A 36 7.06 -15.24 -7.52
CA MET A 36 7.80 -15.88 -8.59
C MET A 36 6.88 -16.74 -9.47
N ASP A 37 5.93 -17.48 -8.88
CA ASP A 37 4.89 -18.20 -9.61
C ASP A 37 4.04 -17.23 -10.44
N LEU A 38 3.66 -16.08 -9.88
CA LEU A 38 2.88 -15.06 -10.57
C LEU A 38 3.65 -14.40 -11.71
N VAL A 39 4.93 -14.07 -11.50
CA VAL A 39 5.83 -13.52 -12.53
C VAL A 39 5.95 -14.49 -13.68
N LYS A 40 6.15 -15.78 -13.37
CA LYS A 40 6.19 -16.84 -14.37
C LYS A 40 4.88 -16.90 -15.15
N GLN A 41 3.73 -16.99 -14.47
CA GLN A 41 2.42 -17.08 -15.12
C GLN A 41 2.10 -15.87 -16.00
N LEU A 42 2.43 -14.65 -15.55
CA LEU A 42 2.17 -13.44 -16.32
C LEU A 42 3.11 -13.33 -17.53
N ASN A 43 4.38 -13.72 -17.40
CA ASN A 43 5.29 -13.82 -18.55
C ASN A 43 4.83 -14.91 -19.54
N ASP A 44 4.41 -16.08 -19.04
CA ASP A 44 3.91 -17.21 -19.83
C ASP A 44 2.62 -16.85 -20.59
N SER A 45 1.83 -15.89 -20.09
CA SER A 45 0.65 -15.38 -20.80
C SER A 45 1.00 -14.69 -22.12
N GLY A 46 2.25 -14.24 -22.27
CA GLY A 46 2.75 -13.54 -23.45
C GLY A 46 2.22 -12.11 -23.62
N LEU A 47 1.39 -11.62 -22.71
CA LEU A 47 0.76 -10.29 -22.79
C LEU A 47 1.62 -9.17 -22.19
N TYR A 48 2.54 -9.51 -21.27
CA TYR A 48 3.31 -8.55 -20.47
C TYR A 48 4.77 -8.95 -20.38
N HIS A 49 5.63 -7.95 -20.15
CA HIS A 49 6.96 -8.16 -19.61
C HIS A 49 6.91 -8.01 -18.10
N VAL A 50 7.26 -9.04 -17.34
CA VAL A 50 7.13 -9.01 -15.87
C VAL A 50 8.47 -9.25 -15.21
N LEU A 51 8.86 -8.31 -14.35
CA LEU A 51 10.07 -8.36 -13.54
C LEU A 51 9.72 -8.53 -12.07
N TYR A 52 10.47 -9.42 -11.42
CA TYR A 52 10.57 -9.47 -9.98
C TYR A 52 11.79 -8.65 -9.56
N CYS A 53 11.64 -7.73 -8.61
CA CYS A 53 12.75 -6.92 -8.10
C CYS A 53 12.73 -6.90 -6.58
N SER A 54 13.79 -7.40 -5.95
CA SER A 54 13.98 -7.25 -4.51
C SER A 54 14.73 -5.95 -4.24
N LEU A 55 14.27 -5.15 -3.27
CA LEU A 55 14.98 -3.93 -2.85
C LEU A 55 15.77 -4.14 -1.54
N GLU A 56 15.89 -5.38 -1.05
CA GLU A 56 16.59 -5.68 0.22
C GLU A 56 18.04 -5.19 0.25
N SER A 57 18.74 -5.26 -0.89
CA SER A 57 20.12 -4.76 -1.05
C SER A 57 20.23 -3.23 -0.90
N VAL A 58 19.15 -2.50 -1.16
CA VAL A 58 19.11 -1.04 -1.22
C VAL A 58 18.53 -0.43 0.08
N GLN A 59 17.82 -1.22 0.89
CA GLN A 59 17.13 -0.75 2.10
C GLN A 59 18.01 -0.08 3.15
N ASN A 60 19.31 -0.42 3.20
CA ASN A 60 20.25 0.17 4.16
C ASN A 60 20.88 1.49 3.69
N ILE A 61 20.50 1.99 2.51
CA ILE A 61 20.99 3.25 1.95
C ILE A 61 20.00 4.36 2.30
N ALA A 62 20.30 5.12 3.35
CA ALA A 62 19.47 6.24 3.80
C ALA A 62 19.52 7.47 2.86
N ASP A 63 20.64 7.64 2.15
CA ASP A 63 20.86 8.77 1.25
C ASP A 63 20.19 8.55 -0.11
N VAL A 64 19.23 9.41 -0.46
CA VAL A 64 18.48 9.36 -1.72
C VAL A 64 19.40 9.50 -2.94
N GLU A 65 20.48 10.27 -2.85
CA GLU A 65 21.46 10.46 -3.93
C GLU A 65 22.19 9.17 -4.27
N ARG A 66 22.30 8.25 -3.29
CA ARG A 66 22.89 6.91 -3.47
C ARG A 66 21.84 5.82 -3.67
N GLY A 67 20.67 5.97 -3.05
CA GLY A 67 19.58 5.01 -3.06
C GLY A 67 18.95 4.90 -4.45
N ILE A 68 18.63 6.01 -5.10
CA ILE A 68 17.98 5.98 -6.43
C ILE A 68 18.88 5.31 -7.47
N PRO A 69 20.18 5.64 -7.61
CA PRO A 69 21.08 4.91 -8.49
C PRO A 69 21.15 3.42 -8.18
N ALA A 70 21.16 3.03 -6.89
CA ALA A 70 21.18 1.63 -6.49
C ALA A 70 19.89 0.87 -6.91
N VAL A 71 18.72 1.50 -6.78
CA VAL A 71 17.45 0.94 -7.31
C VAL A 71 17.52 0.74 -8.83
N VAL A 72 18.05 1.72 -9.56
CA VAL A 72 18.21 1.61 -11.02
C VAL A 72 19.19 0.50 -11.40
N GLN A 73 20.28 0.34 -10.66
CA GLN A 73 21.21 -0.77 -10.86
C GLN A 73 20.58 -2.13 -10.58
N GLU A 74 19.78 -2.25 -9.52
CA GLU A 74 19.05 -3.48 -9.20
C GLU A 74 18.06 -3.82 -10.32
N LEU A 75 17.29 -2.85 -10.81
CA LEU A 75 16.41 -3.04 -11.96
C LEU A 75 17.16 -3.45 -13.23
N ASN A 76 18.31 -2.83 -13.49
CA ASN A 76 19.16 -3.19 -14.64
C ASN A 76 19.62 -4.65 -14.55
N SER A 77 20.04 -5.08 -13.36
CA SER A 77 20.41 -6.47 -13.08
C SER A 77 19.25 -7.41 -13.43
N GLN A 78 18.03 -7.12 -12.95
CA GLN A 78 16.85 -7.95 -13.25
C GLN A 78 16.50 -7.98 -14.76
N VAL A 79 16.70 -6.87 -15.48
CA VAL A 79 16.55 -6.82 -16.94
C VAL A 79 17.57 -7.72 -17.65
N GLN A 80 18.84 -7.63 -17.26
CA GLN A 80 19.93 -8.43 -17.85
C GLN A 80 19.76 -9.93 -17.63
N PHE A 81 19.18 -10.33 -16.50
CA PHE A 81 18.89 -11.74 -16.21
C PHE A 81 17.58 -12.23 -16.82
N ASN A 82 16.74 -11.35 -17.37
CA ASN A 82 15.49 -11.74 -18.01
C ASN A 82 15.71 -12.07 -19.51
N PRO A 83 15.49 -13.32 -19.96
CA PRO A 83 15.75 -13.72 -21.34
C PRO A 83 15.00 -12.91 -22.40
N ALA A 84 13.83 -12.37 -22.10
CA ALA A 84 13.02 -11.58 -23.03
C ALA A 84 13.47 -10.11 -23.11
N LEU A 85 14.21 -9.63 -22.11
CA LEU A 85 14.56 -8.22 -21.96
C LEU A 85 16.07 -7.94 -22.01
N ARG A 86 16.91 -8.96 -21.83
CA ARG A 86 18.38 -8.82 -21.71
C ARG A 86 19.06 -8.12 -22.89
N ASP A 87 18.47 -8.22 -24.08
CA ASP A 87 19.00 -7.64 -25.31
C ASP A 87 18.49 -6.19 -25.53
N ILE A 88 17.58 -5.72 -24.68
CA ILE A 88 17.03 -4.36 -24.69
C ILE A 88 17.83 -3.53 -23.67
N PRO A 89 18.53 -2.48 -24.10
CA PRO A 89 19.36 -1.72 -23.19
C PRO A 89 18.52 -0.96 -22.17
N PHE A 90 18.79 -1.22 -20.89
CA PHE A 90 18.25 -0.47 -19.75
C PHE A 90 19.29 0.53 -19.25
N ALA A 91 18.85 1.73 -18.86
CA ALA A 91 19.69 2.70 -18.15
C ALA A 91 20.97 3.21 -18.87
N GLU A 92 21.02 3.19 -20.21
CA GLU A 92 22.18 3.65 -21.02
C GLU A 92 22.57 5.12 -20.80
N LYS A 93 21.61 5.99 -20.44
CA LYS A 93 21.80 7.44 -20.29
C LYS A 93 21.84 7.89 -18.84
N THR A 94 22.13 6.98 -17.91
CA THR A 94 22.11 7.27 -16.47
C THR A 94 23.06 8.39 -16.05
N SER A 95 24.22 8.54 -16.71
CA SER A 95 25.16 9.63 -16.46
C SER A 95 24.68 11.02 -16.92
N GLU A 96 23.63 11.08 -17.74
CA GLU A 96 23.03 12.33 -18.22
C GLU A 96 21.87 12.82 -17.34
N PHE A 97 21.43 12.00 -16.37
CA PHE A 97 20.25 12.29 -15.55
C PHE A 97 20.65 12.63 -14.11
N ASP A 98 20.03 13.68 -13.57
CA ASP A 98 20.08 13.97 -12.14
C ASP A 98 19.36 12.88 -11.33
N PHE A 99 19.79 12.63 -10.09
CA PHE A 99 19.24 11.57 -9.23
C PHE A 99 17.72 11.70 -9.04
N ASN A 100 17.19 12.93 -9.00
CA ASN A 100 15.73 13.18 -8.93
C ASN A 100 14.96 12.67 -10.15
N THR A 101 15.62 12.58 -11.31
CA THR A 101 14.99 12.18 -12.59
C THR A 101 15.42 10.79 -13.06
N LEU A 102 16.51 10.27 -12.50
CA LEU A 102 17.22 9.07 -12.94
C LEU A 102 16.29 7.86 -13.10
N LEU A 103 15.53 7.51 -12.06
CA LEU A 103 14.62 6.36 -12.09
C LEU A 103 13.51 6.55 -13.12
N ARG A 104 12.85 7.72 -13.10
CA ARG A 104 11.75 8.05 -14.02
C ARG A 104 12.20 7.99 -15.47
N MET A 105 13.33 8.62 -15.79
CA MET A 105 13.86 8.69 -17.15
C MET A 105 14.33 7.32 -17.63
N SER A 106 15.01 6.55 -16.76
CA SER A 106 15.47 5.20 -17.08
C SER A 106 14.30 4.26 -17.41
N LEU A 107 13.27 4.25 -16.57
CA LEU A 107 12.06 3.45 -16.81
C LEU A 107 11.30 3.92 -18.06
N SER A 108 11.14 5.24 -18.23
CA SER A 108 10.41 5.78 -19.39
C SER A 108 11.08 5.41 -20.70
N TYR A 109 12.41 5.57 -20.78
CA TYR A 109 13.17 5.25 -21.98
C TYR A 109 13.18 3.75 -22.26
N PHE A 110 13.29 2.92 -21.21
CA PHE A 110 13.20 1.48 -21.36
C PHE A 110 11.82 1.04 -21.86
N CYS A 111 10.74 1.51 -21.23
CA CYS A 111 9.37 1.18 -21.62
C CYS A 111 9.03 1.57 -23.07
N GLN A 112 9.62 2.64 -23.61
CA GLN A 112 9.45 3.03 -25.02
C GLN A 112 10.03 2.01 -26.01
N LYS A 113 11.00 1.21 -25.59
CA LYS A 113 11.63 0.17 -26.42
C LYS A 113 10.91 -1.18 -26.33
N LEU A 114 9.96 -1.32 -25.42
CA LEU A 114 9.25 -2.59 -25.19
C LEU A 114 8.06 -2.72 -26.15
N ASP A 115 7.85 -3.94 -26.63
CA ASP A 115 6.70 -4.32 -27.45
C ASP A 115 5.44 -4.61 -26.61
N LYS A 116 5.59 -4.71 -25.29
CA LYS A 116 4.52 -5.06 -24.34
C LYS A 116 4.62 -4.22 -23.05
N PRO A 117 3.52 -4.05 -22.31
CA PRO A 117 3.57 -3.33 -21.04
C PRO A 117 4.49 -4.03 -20.03
N LEU A 118 5.25 -3.21 -19.28
CA LEU A 118 6.13 -3.67 -18.21
C LEU A 118 5.39 -3.68 -16.87
N ILE A 119 5.49 -4.78 -16.14
CA ILE A 119 5.03 -4.92 -14.76
C ILE A 119 6.25 -5.21 -13.89
N ILE A 120 6.45 -4.42 -12.82
CA ILE A 120 7.51 -4.65 -11.85
C ILE A 120 6.87 -4.99 -10.52
N LEU A 121 7.21 -6.15 -9.96
CA LEU A 121 6.78 -6.58 -8.64
C LEU A 121 7.93 -6.39 -7.64
N PHE A 122 7.73 -5.46 -6.71
CA PHE A 122 8.65 -5.24 -5.60
C PHE A 122 8.23 -6.05 -4.36
N ILE A 123 9.21 -6.60 -3.65
CA ILE A 123 9.01 -7.03 -2.26
C ILE A 123 9.37 -5.86 -1.35
N ASP A 124 8.38 -5.39 -0.61
CA ASP A 124 8.51 -4.28 0.31
C ASP A 124 8.78 -4.77 1.74
N SER A 125 9.82 -4.22 2.38
CA SER A 125 10.14 -4.39 3.80
C SER A 125 9.31 -3.48 4.70
N LEU A 126 8.37 -2.68 4.16
CA LEU A 126 7.50 -1.77 4.90
C LEU A 126 6.87 -2.42 6.14
N ILE A 127 6.40 -3.67 6.06
CA ILE A 127 5.82 -4.37 7.22
C ILE A 127 6.87 -4.61 8.32
N GLY A 128 8.13 -4.79 7.95
CA GLY A 128 9.27 -4.85 8.87
C GLY A 128 9.48 -3.50 9.56
N CYS A 129 9.63 -2.42 8.78
CA CYS A 129 9.88 -1.09 9.31
C CYS A 129 8.73 -0.59 10.20
N LEU A 130 7.47 -0.82 9.81
CA LEU A 130 6.30 -0.43 10.61
C LEU A 130 6.20 -1.13 11.97
N LYS A 131 6.96 -2.21 12.20
CA LYS A 131 7.03 -2.88 13.52
C LYS A 131 8.06 -2.26 14.45
N GLU A 132 8.97 -1.45 13.94
CA GLU A 132 9.97 -0.81 14.78
C GLU A 132 9.31 0.22 15.70
N LYS A 133 9.70 0.24 16.99
CA LYS A 133 9.12 1.16 17.97
C LYS A 133 9.38 2.63 17.63
N ARG A 134 10.55 2.93 17.06
CA ARG A 134 10.90 4.24 16.52
C ARG A 134 9.95 4.70 15.41
N VAL A 135 9.64 3.81 14.46
CA VAL A 135 8.72 4.12 13.36
C VAL A 135 7.29 4.27 13.88
N GLN A 136 6.87 3.38 14.78
CA GLN A 136 5.55 3.48 15.41
C GLN A 136 5.34 4.86 16.08
N ARG A 137 6.33 5.34 16.84
CA ARG A 137 6.26 6.62 17.57
C ARG A 137 5.92 7.80 16.65
N ILE A 138 6.40 7.75 15.41
CA ILE A 138 6.21 8.81 14.42
C ILE A 138 4.96 8.57 13.57
N VAL A 139 4.70 7.33 13.16
CA VAL A 139 3.60 6.99 12.24
C VAL A 139 2.24 6.97 12.95
N GLU A 140 2.16 6.54 14.20
CA GLU A 140 0.88 6.43 14.93
C GLU A 140 0.13 7.78 15.06
N PRO A 141 0.80 8.89 15.45
CA PRO A 141 0.16 10.21 15.44
C PRO A 141 -0.30 10.67 14.06
N VAL A 142 0.40 10.28 12.98
CA VAL A 142 0.02 10.63 11.60
C VAL A 142 -1.28 9.95 11.20
N ILE A 143 -1.42 8.66 11.55
CA ILE A 143 -2.66 7.91 11.32
C ILE A 143 -3.84 8.56 12.04
N LEU A 144 -3.60 9.09 13.25
CA LEU A 144 -4.61 9.77 14.05
C LEU A 144 -4.89 11.22 13.59
N GLY A 145 -4.14 11.76 12.64
CA GLY A 145 -4.24 13.16 12.22
C GLY A 145 -3.69 14.16 13.24
N ARG A 146 -2.89 13.68 14.21
CA ARG A 146 -2.33 14.46 15.33
C ARG A 146 -0.83 14.74 15.19
N ALA A 147 -0.22 14.38 14.06
CA ALA A 147 1.19 14.59 13.84
C ALA A 147 1.50 16.08 13.57
N GLU A 148 2.07 16.72 14.58
CA GLU A 148 2.71 18.03 14.48
C GLU A 148 4.20 17.86 14.18
N GLY A 149 4.86 18.93 13.73
CA GLY A 149 6.31 18.92 13.48
C GLY A 149 7.10 18.49 14.72
N TYR A 150 8.09 17.61 14.54
CA TYR A 150 8.94 17.11 15.60
C TYR A 150 10.12 18.06 15.86
N ALA A 151 10.75 17.95 17.04
CA ALA A 151 11.90 18.77 17.38
C ALA A 151 13.11 18.48 16.47
N TRP A 152 13.87 19.52 16.14
CA TRP A 152 15.10 19.40 15.38
C TRP A 152 16.11 18.54 16.15
N GLY A 153 16.65 17.48 15.52
CA GLY A 153 17.56 16.53 16.17
C GLY A 153 16.89 15.29 16.78
N ASP A 154 15.60 15.05 16.53
CA ASP A 154 14.96 13.77 16.84
C ASP A 154 15.41 12.68 15.84
N ASP A 155 16.19 11.71 16.32
CA ASP A 155 16.76 10.63 15.49
C ASP A 155 15.71 9.67 14.90
N ASP A 156 14.58 9.44 15.58
CA ASP A 156 13.51 8.60 15.02
C ASP A 156 12.73 9.35 13.95
N TYR A 157 12.56 10.66 14.16
CA TYR A 157 11.93 11.54 13.19
C TYR A 157 12.72 11.59 11.88
N GLN A 158 14.03 11.87 11.97
CA GLN A 158 14.90 11.91 10.80
C GLN A 158 14.93 10.57 10.09
N TYR A 159 14.99 9.47 10.84
CA TYR A 159 14.94 8.13 10.25
C TYR A 159 13.67 7.85 9.47
N VAL A 160 12.50 8.28 9.94
CA VAL A 160 11.24 8.06 9.23
C VAL A 160 11.15 8.90 7.95
N LEU A 161 11.77 10.09 7.94
CA LEU A 161 11.96 10.88 6.73
C LEU A 161 12.93 10.20 5.76
N ASP A 162 14.06 9.69 6.25
CA ASP A 162 15.08 8.99 5.46
C ASP A 162 14.54 7.68 4.86
N LEU A 163 13.64 6.99 5.57
CA LEU A 163 12.92 5.84 5.03
C LEU A 163 11.98 6.21 3.87
N GLY A 164 11.71 7.50 3.64
CA GLY A 164 10.81 7.98 2.60
C GLY A 164 9.34 7.61 2.84
N LEU A 165 8.95 7.23 4.06
CA LEU A 165 7.58 6.88 4.41
C LEU A 165 6.70 8.13 4.54
N LEU A 166 7.26 9.16 5.16
CA LEU A 166 6.60 10.42 5.46
C LEU A 166 7.46 11.59 4.97
N ARG A 167 6.84 12.76 4.82
CA ARG A 167 7.51 14.02 4.50
C ARG A 167 6.89 15.17 5.27
N GLU A 168 7.65 16.24 5.44
CA GLU A 168 7.12 17.50 5.93
C GLU A 168 6.33 18.23 4.84
N SER A 169 5.20 18.81 5.23
CA SER A 169 4.47 19.78 4.43
C SER A 169 3.73 20.73 5.37
N GLU A 170 3.98 22.03 5.23
CA GLU A 170 3.29 23.08 6.02
C GLU A 170 3.36 22.84 7.56
N GLY A 171 4.52 22.39 8.05
CA GLY A 171 4.72 22.11 9.48
C GLY A 171 4.01 20.85 10.01
N LYS A 172 3.46 20.03 9.11
CA LYS A 172 2.84 18.74 9.43
C LYS A 172 3.59 17.61 8.76
N LEU A 173 3.49 16.44 9.40
CA LEU A 173 4.01 15.22 8.86
C LEU A 173 2.91 14.49 8.08
N ILE A 174 3.14 14.26 6.79
CA ILE A 174 2.19 13.60 5.89
C ILE A 174 2.85 12.42 5.19
N PRO A 175 2.08 11.45 4.66
CA PRO A 175 2.64 10.41 3.80
C PRO A 175 3.47 11.01 2.66
N ALA A 176 4.64 10.42 2.39
CA ALA A 176 5.55 10.96 1.38
C ALA A 176 4.90 11.02 -0.02
N ASN A 177 3.98 10.09 -0.29
CA ASN A 177 3.14 10.10 -1.48
C ASN A 177 1.77 9.44 -1.20
N PRO A 178 0.78 9.60 -2.12
CA PRO A 178 -0.54 8.99 -1.96
C PRO A 178 -0.53 7.46 -1.85
N ILE A 179 0.49 6.79 -2.41
CA ILE A 179 0.63 5.34 -2.32
C ILE A 179 0.87 4.94 -0.86
N TYR A 180 1.83 5.56 -0.18
CA TYR A 180 2.14 5.24 1.22
C TYR A 180 0.97 5.51 2.17
N SER A 181 0.14 6.51 1.87
CA SER A 181 -1.08 6.75 2.66
C SER A 181 -1.95 5.50 2.75
N GLU A 182 -2.12 4.79 1.64
CA GLU A 182 -2.92 3.59 1.59
C GLU A 182 -2.14 2.35 2.07
N VAL A 183 -0.89 2.23 1.64
CA VAL A 183 -0.09 1.04 1.93
C VAL A 183 0.21 0.90 3.43
N ILE A 184 0.50 2.00 4.14
CA ILE A 184 0.75 1.97 5.60
C ILE A 184 -0.47 1.39 6.33
N ILE A 185 -1.65 1.96 6.10
CA ILE A 185 -2.86 1.54 6.80
C ILE A 185 -3.23 0.10 6.42
N ARG A 186 -3.16 -0.23 5.13
CA ARG A 186 -3.44 -1.58 4.66
C ARG A 186 -2.47 -2.61 5.25
N ALA A 187 -1.19 -2.27 5.38
CA ALA A 187 -0.19 -3.12 5.99
C ALA A 187 -0.46 -3.34 7.49
N LEU A 188 -0.86 -2.30 8.21
CA LEU A 188 -1.19 -2.38 9.64
C LEU A 188 -2.53 -3.09 9.92
N ALA A 189 -3.52 -2.93 9.04
CA ALA A 189 -4.85 -3.53 9.17
C ALA A 189 -4.93 -5.00 8.70
N SER A 190 -3.88 -5.51 8.05
CA SER A 190 -3.94 -6.78 7.32
C SER A 190 -4.21 -8.01 8.19
N ALA A 191 -3.65 -8.05 9.40
CA ALA A 191 -3.83 -9.15 10.33
C ALA A 191 -5.31 -9.27 10.73
N SER A 192 -5.94 -8.13 11.01
CA SER A 192 -7.36 -8.05 11.30
C SER A 192 -8.21 -8.43 10.10
N GLN A 193 -7.87 -7.97 8.89
CA GLN A 193 -8.60 -8.36 7.68
C GLN A 193 -8.60 -9.88 7.48
N MET A 194 -7.48 -10.55 7.73
CA MET A 194 -7.37 -12.00 7.58
C MET A 194 -8.15 -12.77 8.65
N GLU A 195 -8.10 -12.31 9.91
CA GLU A 195 -8.85 -12.93 11.00
C GLU A 195 -10.37 -12.73 10.80
N MET A 196 -10.77 -11.53 10.39
CA MET A 196 -12.14 -11.21 9.97
C MET A 196 -12.56 -12.21 8.89
N SER A 197 -11.70 -12.40 7.89
CA SER A 197 -11.90 -13.34 6.78
C SER A 197 -12.23 -14.74 7.25
N ARG A 198 -11.42 -15.29 8.17
CA ARG A 198 -11.61 -16.62 8.75
C ARG A 198 -12.90 -16.76 9.55
N ARG A 199 -13.29 -15.72 10.28
CA ARG A 199 -14.53 -15.70 11.08
C ARG A 199 -15.79 -15.39 10.27
N ALA A 200 -15.67 -15.27 8.94
CA ALA A 200 -16.75 -14.85 8.04
C ALA A 200 -17.44 -13.54 8.47
N TYR A 201 -16.66 -12.64 9.09
CA TYR A 201 -17.16 -11.40 9.69
C TYR A 201 -16.40 -10.17 9.16
N PRO A 202 -17.05 -9.06 8.79
CA PRO A 202 -18.48 -8.94 8.54
C PRO A 202 -18.94 -9.79 7.35
N PRO A 203 -20.27 -9.93 7.16
CA PRO A 203 -20.86 -10.39 5.90
C PRO A 203 -20.16 -9.74 4.69
N GLN A 204 -19.88 -10.51 3.65
CA GLN A 204 -19.35 -9.96 2.41
C GLN A 204 -20.48 -9.33 1.58
N MET A 205 -20.14 -8.55 0.55
CA MET A 205 -21.13 -8.19 -0.48
C MET A 205 -21.88 -9.44 -0.99
N PRO A 206 -23.19 -9.36 -1.30
CA PRO A 206 -24.02 -8.15 -1.45
C PRO A 206 -24.79 -7.71 -0.20
N ALA A 207 -24.45 -8.18 1.01
CA ALA A 207 -25.23 -7.88 2.23
C ALA A 207 -25.44 -6.37 2.51
N TYR A 208 -24.52 -5.53 2.04
CA TYR A 208 -24.56 -4.08 2.20
C TYR A 208 -25.04 -3.32 0.95
N LEU A 209 -25.53 -4.01 -0.08
CA LEU A 209 -26.09 -3.36 -1.26
C LEU A 209 -27.61 -3.25 -1.15
N SER A 210 -28.14 -2.08 -1.50
CA SER A 210 -29.57 -1.82 -1.67
C SER A 210 -29.73 -0.89 -2.87
N ASP A 211 -30.44 -1.33 -3.91
CA ASP A 211 -30.62 -0.59 -5.16
C ASP A 211 -29.31 -0.10 -5.81
N GLY A 212 -28.30 -0.98 -5.87
CA GLY A 212 -26.98 -0.65 -6.44
C GLY A 212 -26.12 0.27 -5.55
N LYS A 213 -26.67 0.78 -4.45
CA LYS A 213 -25.99 1.70 -3.53
C LYS A 213 -25.54 0.99 -2.25
N LEU A 214 -24.46 1.48 -1.66
CA LEU A 214 -23.98 1.00 -0.38
C LEU A 214 -24.93 1.47 0.73
N ASN A 215 -25.57 0.54 1.43
CA ASN A 215 -26.39 0.80 2.60
C ASN A 215 -25.49 1.06 3.81
N MET A 216 -25.07 2.32 3.95
CA MET A 216 -24.15 2.76 5.00
C MET A 216 -24.73 2.56 6.41
N ARG A 217 -26.05 2.72 6.58
CA ARG A 217 -26.71 2.50 7.87
C ARG A 217 -26.49 1.07 8.35
N ARG A 218 -26.80 0.09 7.49
CA ARG A 218 -26.63 -1.33 7.81
C ARG A 218 -25.16 -1.68 8.05
N LEU A 219 -24.25 -1.11 7.26
CA LEU A 219 -22.80 -1.29 7.43
C LEU A 219 -22.34 -0.81 8.82
N LEU A 220 -22.77 0.38 9.23
CA LEU A 220 -22.40 0.96 10.52
C LEU A 220 -23.08 0.25 11.70
N GLU A 221 -24.33 -0.19 11.56
CA GLU A 221 -25.01 -1.02 12.55
C GLU A 221 -24.26 -2.34 12.77
N ASP A 222 -23.86 -3.01 11.69
CA ASP A 222 -23.06 -4.23 11.77
C ASP A 222 -21.67 -3.95 12.37
N PHE A 223 -21.03 -2.83 12.02
CA PHE A 223 -19.76 -2.44 12.63
C PHE A 223 -19.90 -2.10 14.12
N GLN A 224 -20.98 -1.45 14.54
CA GLN A 224 -21.24 -1.18 15.96
C GLN A 224 -21.46 -2.49 16.72
N TYR A 225 -22.22 -3.41 16.15
CA TYR A 225 -22.41 -4.74 16.72
C TYR A 225 -21.08 -5.50 16.83
N PHE A 226 -20.25 -5.47 15.78
CA PHE A 226 -18.88 -6.00 15.81
C PHE A 226 -18.08 -5.43 16.97
N TRP A 227 -18.08 -4.10 17.06
CA TRP A 227 -17.24 -3.34 17.95
C TRP A 227 -17.60 -3.64 19.40
N GLN A 228 -18.88 -3.66 19.74
CA GLN A 228 -19.36 -3.98 21.08
C GLN A 228 -18.99 -5.40 21.53
N GLN A 229 -19.02 -6.37 20.62
CA GLN A 229 -18.79 -7.77 20.97
C GLN A 229 -17.32 -8.18 20.99
N HIS A 230 -16.46 -7.46 20.25
CA HIS A 230 -15.13 -7.96 19.94
C HIS A 230 -13.99 -6.96 20.14
N SER A 231 -14.24 -5.65 20.20
CA SER A 231 -13.20 -4.60 20.13
C SER A 231 -12.02 -4.81 21.08
N GLU A 232 -12.26 -5.09 22.36
CA GLU A 232 -11.20 -5.24 23.37
C GLU A 232 -10.16 -6.30 22.99
N SER A 233 -10.63 -7.49 22.58
CA SER A 233 -9.76 -8.59 22.18
C SER A 233 -8.99 -8.34 20.88
N TRP A 234 -9.47 -7.42 20.05
CA TRP A 234 -8.83 -7.04 18.78
C TRP A 234 -7.83 -5.92 18.99
N VAL A 235 -8.20 -4.87 19.73
CA VAL A 235 -7.33 -3.74 20.08
C VAL A 235 -6.08 -4.22 20.80
N ALA A 236 -6.21 -5.14 21.77
CA ALA A 236 -5.09 -5.69 22.53
C ALA A 236 -4.00 -6.36 21.66
N ARG A 237 -4.31 -6.73 20.41
CA ARG A 237 -3.38 -7.41 19.48
C ARG A 237 -2.62 -6.44 18.58
N TYR A 238 -3.02 -5.17 18.53
CA TYR A 238 -2.34 -4.19 17.69
C TYR A 238 -1.07 -3.69 18.36
N GLN A 239 -0.04 -3.45 17.55
CA GLN A 239 1.12 -2.70 18.01
C GLN A 239 0.76 -1.22 18.18
N TYR A 240 0.01 -0.67 17.23
CA TYR A 240 -0.51 0.69 17.20
C TYR A 240 -1.82 0.73 17.99
N GLN A 241 -1.72 0.87 19.31
CA GLN A 241 -2.83 0.75 20.25
C GLN A 241 -3.84 1.89 20.10
N GLU A 242 -3.37 3.13 19.93
CA GLU A 242 -4.24 4.29 19.79
C GLU A 242 -4.91 4.32 18.42
N ALA A 243 -4.17 3.91 17.37
CA ALA A 243 -4.74 3.81 16.03
C ALA A 243 -5.56 2.52 15.79
N ALA A 244 -5.56 1.56 16.73
CA ALA A 244 -6.23 0.27 16.55
C ALA A 244 -7.71 0.40 16.12
N PRO A 245 -8.54 1.29 16.69
CA PRO A 245 -9.91 1.49 16.24
C PRO A 245 -10.01 1.86 14.75
N HIS A 246 -9.15 2.77 14.29
CA HIS A 246 -9.09 3.19 12.89
C HIS A 246 -8.67 2.03 11.98
N LEU A 247 -7.67 1.26 12.40
CA LEU A 247 -7.16 0.11 11.64
C LEU A 247 -8.17 -1.05 11.55
N ILE A 248 -8.98 -1.23 12.60
CA ILE A 248 -10.04 -2.24 12.64
C ILE A 248 -11.21 -1.84 11.73
N LEU A 249 -11.66 -0.58 11.80
CA LEU A 249 -12.66 -0.05 10.87
C LEU A 249 -12.17 -0.16 9.42
N HIS A 250 -10.89 0.13 9.19
CA HIS A 250 -10.27 -0.03 7.89
C HIS A 250 -10.36 -1.47 7.38
N ALA A 251 -9.99 -2.45 8.21
CA ALA A 251 -10.07 -3.87 7.86
C ALA A 251 -11.52 -4.30 7.53
N PHE A 252 -12.49 -3.78 8.27
CA PHE A 252 -13.91 -4.02 8.06
C PHE A 252 -14.38 -3.49 6.69
N LEU A 253 -14.10 -2.21 6.39
CA LEU A 253 -14.49 -1.55 5.15
C LEU A 253 -13.84 -2.18 3.91
N TYR A 254 -12.56 -2.58 4.01
CA TYR A 254 -11.85 -3.21 2.90
C TYR A 254 -12.48 -4.52 2.46
N ARG A 255 -13.16 -5.21 3.37
CA ARG A 255 -13.85 -6.44 3.06
C ARG A 255 -15.04 -6.23 2.12
N ILE A 256 -15.61 -5.03 2.14
CA ILE A 256 -16.72 -4.60 1.29
C ILE A 256 -16.20 -4.18 -0.09
N VAL A 257 -15.05 -3.48 -0.12
CA VAL A 257 -14.36 -3.05 -1.35
C VAL A 257 -13.91 -4.20 -2.23
N ASN A 258 -13.44 -5.31 -1.63
CA ASN A 258 -13.04 -6.51 -2.36
C ASN A 258 -14.21 -7.12 -3.20
N GLY A 259 -15.46 -6.68 -2.99
CA GLY A 259 -16.63 -7.01 -3.81
C GLY A 259 -16.86 -6.09 -5.03
N GLY A 260 -15.99 -5.11 -5.30
CA GLY A 260 -16.05 -4.22 -6.47
C GLY A 260 -16.21 -2.71 -6.19
N GLY A 261 -15.95 -2.26 -4.96
CA GLY A 261 -15.98 -0.85 -4.56
C GLY A 261 -14.61 -0.15 -4.61
N ARG A 262 -14.54 1.12 -4.19
CA ARG A 262 -13.30 1.91 -3.97
C ARG A 262 -13.39 2.62 -2.62
N ILE A 263 -12.27 2.82 -1.94
CA ILE A 263 -12.19 3.69 -0.75
C ILE A 263 -11.18 4.82 -1.06
N SER A 264 -11.54 6.06 -0.73
CA SER A 264 -10.62 7.20 -0.66
C SER A 264 -10.35 7.54 0.81
N ARG A 265 -9.13 7.93 1.15
CA ARG A 265 -8.79 8.41 2.50
C ARG A 265 -7.90 9.62 2.43
N GLU A 266 -8.09 10.52 3.38
CA GLU A 266 -7.20 11.64 3.61
C GLU A 266 -6.53 11.44 4.97
N MET A 267 -5.21 11.20 4.94
CA MET A 267 -4.38 11.22 6.14
C MET A 267 -3.75 12.60 6.27
N ALA A 268 -4.01 13.27 7.40
CA ALA A 268 -3.35 14.50 7.81
C ALA A 268 -3.25 15.57 6.69
N ALA A 269 -4.35 15.90 6.00
CA ALA A 269 -4.38 17.03 5.07
C ALA A 269 -5.51 17.98 5.45
N GLY A 270 -5.15 19.07 6.13
CA GLY A 270 -6.05 20.17 6.43
C GLY A 270 -6.27 21.01 5.18
N ASN A 271 -7.13 20.58 4.26
CA ASN A 271 -7.64 21.44 3.19
C ASN A 271 -8.65 22.44 3.77
N GLY A 272 -8.17 23.41 4.55
CA GLY A 272 -8.89 24.67 4.87
C GLY A 272 -10.27 24.55 5.54
N ARG A 273 -10.68 23.38 6.03
CA ARG A 273 -11.94 23.18 6.76
C ARG A 273 -11.64 22.67 8.16
N LEU A 274 -12.23 23.33 9.14
CA LEU A 274 -12.01 23.15 10.57
C LEU A 274 -12.11 21.67 10.99
N GLY A 275 -11.01 21.11 11.48
CA GLY A 275 -10.96 19.78 12.13
C GLY A 275 -9.90 18.87 11.53
N GLY A 276 -8.77 18.68 12.21
CA GLY A 276 -7.67 17.78 11.81
C GLY A 276 -7.99 16.27 11.89
N CYS A 277 -9.23 15.86 11.61
CA CYS A 277 -9.63 14.45 11.65
C CYS A 277 -9.33 13.74 10.30
N PRO A 278 -8.82 12.50 10.31
CA PRO A 278 -8.68 11.68 9.11
C PRO A 278 -10.03 11.40 8.45
N ARG A 279 -10.15 11.62 7.12
CA ARG A 279 -11.39 11.34 6.35
C ARG A 279 -11.30 9.97 5.67
N THR A 280 -12.42 9.24 5.63
CA THR A 280 -12.55 7.99 4.85
C THR A 280 -13.83 8.02 4.04
N GLU A 281 -13.73 7.83 2.73
CA GLU A 281 -14.83 7.77 1.77
C GLU A 281 -14.91 6.37 1.15
N ALA A 282 -16.11 5.87 0.85
CA ALA A 282 -16.30 4.58 0.19
C ALA A 282 -17.31 4.69 -0.96
N VAL A 283 -16.94 4.17 -2.13
CA VAL A 283 -17.71 4.19 -3.38
C VAL A 283 -18.06 2.76 -3.78
N ALA A 284 -19.33 2.49 -4.08
CA ALA A 284 -19.78 1.28 -4.79
C ALA A 284 -20.15 1.65 -6.24
N ARG A 285 -20.09 0.71 -7.19
CA ARG A 285 -20.41 1.01 -8.61
C ARG A 285 -21.82 1.62 -8.74
N GLU A 286 -21.87 2.76 -9.44
CA GLU A 286 -22.99 3.70 -9.62
C GLU A 286 -23.36 4.57 -8.39
N GLY A 287 -22.61 5.67 -8.23
CA GLY A 287 -22.96 6.78 -7.34
C GLY A 287 -21.81 7.20 -6.44
N TRP A 288 -21.47 8.49 -6.48
CA TRP A 288 -20.57 9.11 -5.51
C TRP A 288 -21.28 9.22 -4.16
N PHE A 289 -20.64 8.78 -3.08
CA PHE A 289 -21.10 9.05 -1.73
C PHE A 289 -19.92 9.58 -0.90
N GLU A 290 -19.98 10.86 -0.52
CA GLU A 290 -19.16 11.41 0.56
C GLU A 290 -19.79 11.00 1.89
N ALA A 291 -19.01 10.39 2.77
CA ALA A 291 -19.39 10.19 4.16
C ALA A 291 -18.29 10.78 5.03
N ASP A 292 -18.59 11.89 5.70
CA ASP A 292 -17.69 12.51 6.67
C ASP A 292 -17.71 11.69 7.96
N PHE A 293 -16.66 10.91 8.18
CA PHE A 293 -16.43 10.25 9.46
C PHE A 293 -15.53 11.13 10.33
N PHE A 294 -16.14 11.78 11.32
CA PHE A 294 -15.42 12.31 12.47
C PHE A 294 -15.44 11.23 13.54
N ILE A 295 -14.29 10.61 13.79
CA ILE A 295 -14.10 9.75 14.97
C ILE A 295 -13.39 10.63 16.00
N ILE A 296 -14.11 10.97 17.07
CA ILE A 296 -13.57 11.68 18.25
C ILE A 296 -12.66 10.72 19.02
#